data_AF-S0EYT5-F1
#
_entry.id   AF-S0EYT5-F1
#
_cell.length_a   1.000
_cell.length_b   1.000
_cell.length_c   1.000
_cell.angle_alpha   90.00
_cell.angle_beta   90.00
_cell.angle_gamma   90.00
#
_symmetry.space_group_name_H-M   'P 1'
#
loop_
_entity.id
_entity.type
_entity.pdbx_description
1 polymer ?
#
loop_
_entity_poly.entity_id
_entity_poly.type
_entity_poly.pdbx_seq_one_letter_code
_entity_poly.pdbx_strand_id
1 'polypeptide(L)'
;MAKTLREGDRVRIVDREVTPEDVKSGLFYNHFRGLVGTIQKIYDEKEAAVVIEVESMPENIAKRHIETEERMRSKWFDSLSEEARNRLTPQERIFTLRYVVLVALKDLIPYSETKASSQGPKSSTTKQVEVAPVETPPRKTSEQLDAAEEAELARRRRN
;
A
#
# COMPACT_ATOMS: atom_id res chain seq x y z
N MET A 1 -9.75 13.11 -24.14
CA MET A 1 -8.29 12.96 -24.02
C MET A 1 -8.03 11.75 -23.13
N ALA A 2 -7.39 10.69 -23.65
CA ALA A 2 -7.12 9.50 -22.87
C ALA A 2 -6.16 9.87 -21.74
N LYS A 3 -6.60 9.73 -20.49
CA LYS A 3 -5.79 10.00 -19.31
C LYS A 3 -4.63 8.99 -19.34
N THR A 4 -3.39 9.48 -19.44
CA THR A 4 -2.20 8.62 -19.32
C THR A 4 -2.20 8.00 -17.92
N LEU A 5 -2.41 6.69 -17.85
CA LEU A 5 -2.40 5.94 -16.60
C LEU A 5 -0.99 5.93 -16.02
N ARG A 6 -0.87 6.13 -14.71
CA ARG A 6 0.40 6.09 -13.98
C ARG A 6 0.36 5.06 -12.87
N GLU A 7 1.53 4.70 -12.36
CA GLU A 7 1.66 3.88 -11.16
C GLU A 7 0.97 4.57 -9.98
N GLY A 8 0.21 3.81 -9.19
CA GLY A 8 -0.60 4.31 -8.10
C GLY A 8 -2.00 4.80 -8.49
N ASP A 9 -2.34 4.87 -9.79
CA ASP A 9 -3.70 5.22 -10.20
C ASP A 9 -4.67 4.07 -9.92
N ARG A 10 -5.85 4.44 -9.43
CA ARG A 10 -6.98 3.52 -9.26
C ARG A 10 -7.68 3.32 -10.60
N VAL A 11 -7.86 2.07 -10.97
CA VAL A 11 -8.36 1.64 -12.28
C VAL A 11 -9.42 0.55 -12.12
N ARG A 12 -10.30 0.47 -13.11
CA ARG A 12 -11.27 -0.60 -13.29
C ARG A 12 -10.94 -1.34 -14.57
N ILE A 13 -11.01 -2.66 -14.52
CA ILE A 13 -10.88 -3.51 -15.70
C ILE A 13 -12.17 -3.43 -16.52
N VAL A 14 -12.03 -3.23 -17.84
CA VAL A 14 -13.16 -3.14 -18.78
C VAL A 14 -14.04 -4.39 -18.67
N ASP A 15 -15.36 -4.18 -18.65
CA ASP A 15 -16.33 -5.26 -18.81
C ASP A 15 -16.55 -5.52 -20.31
N ARG A 16 -15.72 -6.40 -20.88
CA ARG A 16 -15.82 -6.86 -22.28
C ARG A 16 -15.67 -8.36 -22.38
N GLU A 17 -16.11 -8.91 -23.51
CA GLU A 17 -15.86 -10.32 -23.79
C GLU A 17 -14.40 -10.63 -24.08
N VAL A 18 -13.94 -11.79 -23.59
CA VAL A 18 -12.61 -12.32 -23.88
C VAL A 18 -12.55 -12.63 -25.38
N THR A 19 -11.59 -12.02 -26.08
CA THR A 19 -11.36 -12.32 -27.49
C THR A 19 -10.36 -13.49 -27.61
N PRO A 20 -10.30 -14.19 -28.76
CA PRO A 20 -9.30 -15.24 -28.97
C PRO A 20 -7.86 -14.73 -28.86
N GLU A 21 -7.60 -13.45 -29.11
CA GLU A 21 -6.29 -12.83 -28.90
C GLU A 21 -5.92 -12.74 -27.42
N ASP A 22 -6.90 -12.49 -26.55
CA ASP A 22 -6.69 -12.44 -25.10
C ASP A 22 -6.44 -13.82 -24.50
N VAL A 23 -7.10 -14.86 -25.04
CA VAL A 23 -6.83 -16.26 -24.65
C VAL A 23 -5.38 -16.64 -24.99
N LYS A 24 -4.87 -16.12 -26.10
CA LYS A 24 -3.48 -16.37 -26.54
C LYS A 24 -2.47 -15.56 -25.74
N SER A 25 -2.80 -14.33 -25.36
CA SER A 25 -1.91 -13.48 -24.56
C SER A 25 -1.92 -13.84 -23.07
N GLY A 26 -3.03 -14.40 -22.57
CA GLY A 26 -3.23 -14.68 -21.15
C GLY A 26 -3.40 -13.42 -20.28
N LEU A 27 -3.63 -12.25 -20.91
CA LEU A 27 -3.71 -10.94 -20.23
C LEU A 27 -5.11 -10.55 -19.79
N PHE A 28 -6.14 -11.24 -20.26
CA PHE A 28 -7.53 -10.93 -19.92
C PHE A 28 -8.38 -12.19 -19.80
N TYR A 29 -9.10 -12.31 -18.68
CA TYR A 29 -10.00 -13.43 -18.40
C TYR A 29 -11.38 -12.92 -18.00
N ASN A 30 -12.41 -13.75 -18.19
CA ASN A 30 -13.79 -13.39 -17.89
C ASN A 30 -14.03 -12.98 -16.43
N HIS A 31 -13.28 -13.56 -15.49
CA HIS A 31 -13.42 -13.26 -14.07
C HIS A 31 -12.71 -11.96 -13.66
N PHE A 32 -11.98 -11.31 -14.56
CA PHE A 32 -11.36 -10.00 -14.33
C PHE A 32 -12.27 -8.83 -14.66
N ARG A 33 -13.35 -9.07 -15.41
CA ARG A 33 -14.29 -8.04 -15.85
C ARG A 33 -14.84 -7.27 -14.66
N GLY A 34 -14.78 -5.94 -14.74
CA GLY A 34 -15.36 -5.04 -13.73
C GLY A 34 -14.61 -4.95 -12.40
N LEU A 35 -13.53 -5.72 -12.21
CA LEU A 35 -12.71 -5.62 -10.99
C LEU A 35 -12.05 -4.25 -10.87
N VAL A 36 -11.90 -3.78 -9.63
CA VAL A 36 -11.29 -2.49 -9.31
C VAL A 36 -9.99 -2.74 -8.57
N GLY A 37 -8.97 -1.96 -8.90
CA GLY A 37 -7.67 -2.08 -8.28
C GLY A 37 -6.80 -0.86 -8.48
N THR A 38 -5.56 -0.96 -8.03
CA THR A 38 -4.54 0.10 -8.16
C THR A 38 -3.37 -0.42 -8.97
N ILE A 39 -2.86 0.38 -9.90
CA ILE A 39 -1.67 0.04 -10.68
C ILE A 39 -0.45 -0.01 -9.75
N GLN A 40 0.17 -1.17 -9.63
CA GLN A 40 1.40 -1.35 -8.88
C GLN A 40 2.62 -0.97 -9.73
N LYS A 41 2.67 -1.46 -10.97
CA LYS A 41 3.80 -1.28 -11.87
C LYS A 41 3.36 -1.41 -13.32
N ILE A 42 4.00 -0.65 -14.20
CA ILE A 42 3.83 -0.75 -15.65
C ILE A 42 5.13 -1.32 -16.24
N TYR A 43 5.03 -2.33 -17.10
CA TYR A 43 6.22 -3.02 -17.63
C TYR A 43 6.65 -2.48 -19.00
N ASP A 44 5.80 -2.59 -20.02
CA ASP A 44 6.20 -2.34 -21.42
C ASP A 44 5.22 -1.43 -22.17
N GLU A 45 4.58 -0.49 -21.47
CA GLU A 45 3.51 0.40 -21.99
C GLU A 45 2.29 -0.33 -22.58
N LYS A 46 2.30 -1.66 -22.59
CA LYS A 46 1.21 -2.55 -23.02
C LYS A 46 0.58 -3.30 -21.85
N GLU A 47 1.34 -3.53 -20.79
CA GLU A 47 0.96 -4.37 -19.66
C GLU A 47 1.17 -3.64 -18.33
N ALA A 48 0.22 -3.83 -17.41
CA ALA A 48 0.25 -3.28 -16.07
C ALA A 48 -0.08 -4.36 -15.04
N ALA A 49 0.68 -4.38 -13.95
CA ALA A 49 0.34 -5.14 -12.75
C ALA A 49 -0.63 -4.33 -11.90
N VAL A 50 -1.82 -4.86 -11.67
CA VAL A 50 -2.88 -4.22 -10.90
C VAL A 50 -3.14 -5.03 -9.65
N VAL A 51 -3.06 -4.36 -8.49
CA VAL A 51 -3.46 -4.92 -7.20
C VAL A 51 -4.97 -4.75 -7.08
N ILE A 52 -5.69 -5.85 -7.09
CA ILE A 52 -7.16 -5.87 -7.02
C ILE A 52 -7.63 -5.71 -5.58
N GLU A 53 -8.68 -4.91 -5.41
CA GLU A 53 -9.36 -4.75 -4.13
C GLU A 53 -10.30 -5.94 -3.88
N VAL A 54 -10.17 -6.57 -2.71
CA VAL A 54 -10.97 -7.74 -2.31
C VAL A 54 -12.47 -7.44 -2.33
N GLU A 55 -12.87 -6.20 -2.02
CA GLU A 55 -14.26 -5.74 -2.07
C GLU A 55 -14.87 -5.76 -3.48
N SER A 56 -14.04 -5.65 -4.51
CA SER A 56 -14.49 -5.66 -5.91
C SER A 56 -14.61 -7.07 -6.50
N MET A 57 -14.09 -8.08 -5.78
CA MET A 57 -14.08 -9.46 -6.27
C MET A 57 -15.43 -10.14 -6.06
N PRO A 58 -15.80 -11.10 -6.93
CA PRO A 58 -16.91 -11.99 -6.67
C PRO A 58 -16.72 -12.76 -5.36
N GLU A 59 -17.80 -12.97 -4.59
CA GLU A 59 -17.75 -13.59 -3.26
C GLU A 59 -16.99 -14.92 -3.23
N ASN A 60 -17.14 -15.75 -4.27
CA ASN A 60 -16.45 -17.03 -4.35
C ASN A 60 -14.91 -16.89 -4.44
N ILE A 61 -14.43 -15.87 -5.14
CA ILE A 61 -12.99 -15.60 -5.28
C ILE A 61 -12.48 -14.93 -4.01
N ALA A 62 -13.23 -13.96 -3.47
CA ALA A 62 -12.92 -13.28 -2.23
C ALA A 62 -12.76 -14.27 -1.06
N LYS A 63 -13.70 -15.21 -0.91
CA LYS A 63 -13.64 -16.27 0.12
C LYS A 63 -12.37 -17.10 -0.01
N ARG A 64 -12.05 -17.59 -1.21
CA ARG A 64 -10.83 -18.39 -1.46
C ARG A 64 -9.55 -17.60 -1.18
N HIS A 65 -9.55 -16.31 -1.48
CA HIS A 65 -8.43 -15.41 -1.19
C HIS A 65 -8.22 -15.29 0.32
N ILE A 66 -9.29 -15.01 1.07
CA ILE A 66 -9.25 -14.90 2.54
C ILE A 66 -8.82 -16.23 3.19
N GLU A 67 -9.38 -17.36 2.75
CA GLU A 67 -8.99 -18.69 3.24
C GLU A 67 -7.51 -19.00 2.97
N THR A 68 -7.02 -18.60 1.79
CA THR A 68 -5.62 -18.78 1.43
C THR A 68 -4.70 -17.88 2.25
N GLU A 69 -5.09 -16.64 2.45
CA GLU A 69 -4.39 -15.68 3.30
C GLU A 69 -4.29 -16.20 4.74
N GLU A 70 -5.40 -16.65 5.33
CA GLU A 70 -5.43 -17.17 6.70
C GLU A 70 -4.59 -18.43 6.85
N ARG A 71 -4.62 -19.33 5.86
CA ARG A 71 -3.78 -20.52 5.85
C ARG A 71 -2.29 -20.18 5.73
N MET A 72 -1.93 -19.21 4.88
CA MET A 72 -0.54 -18.75 4.75
C MET A 72 -0.08 -18.03 6.02
N ARG A 73 -0.95 -17.19 6.59
CA ARG A 73 -0.73 -16.53 7.87
C ARG A 73 -0.48 -17.54 8.98
N SER A 74 -1.35 -18.53 9.14
CA SER A 74 -1.21 -19.59 10.16
C SER A 74 0.11 -20.33 10.00
N LYS A 75 0.43 -20.79 8.78
CA LYS A 75 1.71 -21.44 8.48
C LYS A 75 2.92 -20.55 8.76
N TRP A 76 2.83 -19.27 8.42
CA TRP A 76 3.88 -18.30 8.69
C TRP A 76 4.08 -18.12 10.19
N PHE A 77 2.99 -17.91 10.96
CA PHE A 77 3.06 -17.87 12.42
C PHE A 77 3.65 -19.15 13.00
N ASP A 78 3.23 -20.33 12.56
CA ASP A 78 3.74 -21.65 12.99
C ASP A 78 5.20 -21.89 12.66
N SER A 79 5.72 -21.24 11.62
CA SER A 79 7.14 -21.28 11.30
C SER A 79 8.01 -20.42 12.23
N LEU A 80 7.43 -19.49 12.98
CA LEU A 80 8.17 -18.60 13.89
C LEU A 80 8.32 -19.23 15.27
N SER A 81 9.51 -19.10 15.85
CA SER A 81 9.76 -19.44 17.27
C SER A 81 8.96 -18.53 18.21
N GLU A 82 8.72 -18.98 19.44
CA GLU A 82 7.98 -18.19 20.44
C GLU A 82 8.61 -16.82 20.72
N GLU A 83 9.95 -16.76 20.70
CA GLU A 83 10.72 -15.53 20.86
C GLU A 83 10.51 -14.56 19.68
N ALA A 84 10.47 -15.07 18.45
CA ALA A 84 10.18 -14.29 17.25
C ALA A 84 8.72 -13.81 17.21
N ARG A 85 7.77 -14.64 17.63
CA ARG A 85 6.35 -14.27 17.73
C ARG A 85 6.13 -13.13 18.72
N ASN A 86 6.81 -13.15 19.87
CA ASN A 86 6.68 -12.11 20.89
C ASN A 86 7.37 -10.80 20.50
N ARG A 87 8.39 -10.85 19.65
CA ARG A 87 9.07 -9.65 19.12
C ARG A 87 8.25 -8.90 18.07
N LEU A 88 7.32 -9.57 17.38
CA LEU A 88 6.49 -8.95 16.34
C LEU A 88 5.48 -7.96 16.95
N THR A 89 5.54 -6.73 16.45
CA THR A 89 4.55 -5.69 16.77
C THR A 89 3.18 -6.03 16.16
N PRO A 90 2.08 -5.43 16.67
CA PRO A 90 0.75 -5.68 16.11
C PRO A 90 0.62 -5.39 14.62
N GLN A 91 1.39 -4.42 14.11
CA GLN A 91 1.43 -4.07 12.67
C GLN A 91 2.14 -5.15 11.85
N GLU A 92 3.24 -5.71 12.37
CA GLU A 92 3.98 -6.78 11.67
C GLU A 92 3.25 -8.12 11.72
N ARG A 93 2.31 -8.30 12.66
CA ARG A 93 1.40 -9.46 12.72
C ARG A 93 0.28 -9.41 11.66
N ILE A 94 0.13 -8.28 10.98
CA ILE A 94 -0.82 -8.13 9.87
C ILE A 94 -0.21 -8.81 8.66
N PHE A 95 -0.80 -9.93 8.27
CA PHE A 95 -0.43 -10.64 7.06
C PHE A 95 -1.53 -10.38 6.03
N THR A 96 -1.23 -9.56 5.02
CA THR A 96 -2.17 -9.25 3.93
C THR A 96 -1.64 -9.80 2.62
N LEU A 97 -2.38 -10.70 1.99
CA LEU A 97 -2.06 -11.25 0.70
C LEU A 97 -2.58 -10.31 -0.39
N ARG A 98 -1.68 -9.80 -1.23
CA ARG A 98 -2.07 -8.94 -2.36
C ARG A 98 -2.45 -9.81 -3.55
N TYR A 99 -3.65 -9.61 -4.07
CA TYR A 99 -4.08 -10.21 -5.33
C TYR A 99 -3.64 -9.34 -6.50
N VAL A 100 -2.54 -9.70 -7.15
CA VAL A 100 -1.98 -8.94 -8.27
C VAL A 100 -2.29 -9.68 -9.57
N VAL A 101 -2.87 -8.96 -10.53
CA VAL A 101 -3.13 -9.48 -11.87
C VAL A 101 -2.35 -8.68 -12.90
N LEU A 102 -1.87 -9.36 -13.93
CA LEU A 102 -1.26 -8.73 -15.09
C LEU A 102 -2.33 -8.54 -16.16
N VAL A 103 -2.54 -7.30 -16.59
CA VAL A 103 -3.58 -6.95 -17.57
C VAL A 103 -3.04 -6.00 -18.61
N ALA A 104 -3.65 -6.00 -19.79
CA ALA A 104 -3.29 -5.07 -20.84
C ALA A 104 -3.78 -3.65 -20.52
N LEU A 105 -2.95 -2.64 -20.80
CA LEU A 105 -3.25 -1.23 -20.56
C LEU A 105 -4.47 -0.74 -21.36
N LYS A 106 -4.73 -1.32 -22.53
CA LYS A 106 -5.94 -1.05 -23.34
C LYS A 106 -7.25 -1.40 -22.62
N ASP A 107 -7.18 -2.31 -21.66
CA ASP A 107 -8.33 -2.86 -20.93
C ASP A 107 -8.53 -2.19 -19.56
N LEU A 108 -7.81 -1.11 -19.30
CA LEU A 108 -7.91 -0.34 -18.06
C LEU A 108 -8.65 0.97 -18.29
N ILE A 109 -9.66 1.20 -17.45
CA ILE A 109 -10.38 2.47 -17.37
C ILE A 109 -10.00 3.15 -16.05
N PRO A 110 -9.63 4.44 -16.05
CA PRO A 110 -9.41 5.17 -14.80
C PRO A 110 -10.69 5.17 -13.96
N TYR A 111 -10.59 4.72 -12.72
CA TYR A 111 -11.74 4.61 -11.81
C TYR A 111 -11.58 5.55 -10.63
N SER A 112 -12.27 6.68 -10.69
CA SER A 112 -12.48 7.54 -9.51
C SER A 112 -13.93 7.42 -9.06
N GLU A 113 -14.21 6.43 -8.22
CA GLU A 113 -15.30 6.64 -7.27
C GLU A 113 -14.91 7.82 -6.37
N THR A 114 -15.81 8.78 -6.21
CA THR A 114 -15.70 9.84 -5.22
C THR A 114 -15.84 9.25 -3.81
N LYS A 115 -14.99 8.31 -3.42
CA LYS A 115 -14.67 8.13 -2.00
C LYS A 115 -13.74 9.28 -1.66
N ALA A 116 -14.24 10.24 -0.90
CA ALA A 116 -13.51 11.37 -0.38
C ALA A 116 -12.37 10.89 0.54
N SER A 117 -11.26 10.45 -0.04
CA SER A 117 -10.01 10.21 0.65
C SER A 117 -9.04 11.30 0.24
N SER A 118 -9.03 12.35 1.07
CA SER A 118 -7.86 13.15 1.43
C SER A 118 -6.73 13.19 0.40
N GLN A 119 -6.69 14.28 -0.34
CA GLN A 119 -5.46 14.79 -0.95
C GLN A 119 -4.34 14.73 0.08
N GLY A 120 -3.39 13.81 -0.09
CA GLY A 120 -2.05 13.99 0.41
C GLY A 120 -1.23 14.63 -0.70
N PRO A 121 -0.91 15.94 -0.66
CA PRO A 121 0.01 16.49 -1.63
C PRO A 121 1.43 16.17 -1.17
N LYS A 122 2.17 15.41 -2.00
CA LYS A 122 3.63 15.44 -1.95
C LYS A 122 4.15 16.67 -2.70
N SER A 123 5.10 17.31 -2.02
CA SER A 123 6.27 18.08 -2.50
C SER A 123 6.10 19.50 -3.07
N SER A 124 6.83 20.39 -2.37
CA SER A 124 7.66 21.52 -2.84
C SER A 124 6.99 22.74 -3.48
N THR A 125 6.98 23.86 -2.76
CA THR A 125 7.82 25.05 -3.06
C THR A 125 7.55 26.18 -2.06
N THR A 126 8.64 26.73 -1.55
CA THR A 126 8.83 27.95 -0.75
C THR A 126 7.87 29.10 -1.09
N LYS A 127 7.19 29.64 -0.07
CA LYS A 127 6.90 31.08 0.08
C LYS A 127 6.62 31.42 1.55
N GLN A 128 7.43 32.32 2.10
CA GLN A 128 7.27 32.98 3.39
C GLN A 128 6.01 33.85 3.40
N VAL A 129 5.23 33.82 4.50
CA VAL A 129 4.52 34.93 5.21
C VAL A 129 4.07 34.32 6.57
N GLU A 130 4.74 34.57 7.70
CA GLU A 130 4.53 35.63 8.72
C GLU A 130 3.21 35.52 9.54
N VAL A 131 3.38 35.46 10.89
CA VAL A 131 2.47 35.67 12.07
C VAL A 131 1.29 34.71 12.34
N ALA A 132 0.98 34.20 13.56
CA ALA A 132 1.53 34.24 14.94
C ALA A 132 0.92 33.07 15.80
N PRO A 133 1.18 32.92 17.12
CA PRO A 133 1.94 31.82 17.74
C PRO A 133 1.08 30.77 18.50
N VAL A 134 1.48 29.50 18.46
CA VAL A 134 1.07 28.48 19.44
C VAL A 134 2.34 27.93 20.07
N GLU A 135 2.51 28.19 21.38
CA GLU A 135 3.64 27.73 22.19
C GLU A 135 3.68 26.19 22.27
N THR A 136 4.55 25.59 21.46
CA THR A 136 5.14 24.29 21.76
C THR A 136 6.54 24.51 22.31
N PRO A 137 6.92 23.87 23.44
CA PRO A 137 8.24 24.08 24.04
C PRO A 137 9.34 23.71 23.04
N PRO A 138 10.44 24.48 22.99
CA PRO A 138 11.48 24.30 21.99
C PRO A 138 12.09 22.90 22.10
N ARG A 139 12.28 22.23 20.96
CA ARG A 139 13.12 21.03 20.88
C ARG A 139 14.49 21.40 21.43
N LYS A 140 14.94 20.64 22.44
CA LYS A 140 16.27 20.77 23.02
C LYS A 140 17.31 20.62 21.92
N THR A 141 18.30 21.52 21.90
CA THR A 141 19.45 21.43 21.00
C THR A 141 20.38 20.30 21.43
N SER A 142 21.26 19.83 20.54
CA SER A 142 22.22 18.74 20.82
C SER A 142 22.97 18.96 22.13
N GLU A 143 23.46 20.18 22.36
CA GLU A 143 24.19 20.54 23.57
C GLU A 143 23.38 20.38 24.86
N GLN A 144 22.05 20.56 24.80
CA GLN A 144 21.17 20.36 25.95
C GLN A 144 20.84 18.88 26.21
N LEU A 145 21.00 18.02 25.20
CA LEU A 145 20.88 16.57 25.35
C LEU A 145 22.19 16.00 25.90
N ASP A 146 23.33 16.45 25.37
CA ASP A 146 24.66 16.04 25.84
C ASP A 146 24.89 16.43 27.30
N ALA A 147 24.51 17.65 27.69
CA ALA A 147 24.59 18.09 29.09
C ALA A 147 23.64 17.30 30.03
N ALA A 148 22.50 16.83 29.52
CA ALA A 148 21.57 16.01 30.29
C ALA A 148 22.08 14.57 30.46
N GLU A 149 22.76 14.03 29.45
CA GLU A 149 23.38 12.70 29.46
C GLU A 149 24.60 12.67 30.40
N GLU A 150 25.44 13.71 30.37
CA GLU A 150 26.60 13.84 31.25
C GLU A 150 26.20 13.94 32.73
N ALA A 151 25.11 14.65 33.04
CA ALA A 151 24.56 14.74 34.40
C ALA A 151 24.00 13.38 34.91
N GLU A 152 23.47 12.54 34.02
CA GLU A 152 22.95 11.20 34.37
C GLU A 152 24.10 10.22 34.64
N LEU A 153 25.16 10.28 33.83
CA LEU A 153 26.40 9.53 34.03
C LEU A 153 27.12 9.92 35.33
N ALA A 154 27.16 11.21 35.66
CA ALA A 154 27.75 11.68 36.92
C ALA A 154 26.97 11.19 38.15
N ARG A 155 25.64 11.08 38.05
CA ARG A 155 24.78 10.55 39.11
C ARG A 155 24.97 9.06 39.32
N ARG A 156 25.14 8.30 38.23
CA ARG A 156 25.46 6.86 38.26
C ARG A 156 26.85 6.53 38.79
N ARG A 157 27.82 7.43 38.63
CA ARG A 157 29.17 7.28 39.19
C ARG A 157 29.26 7.60 40.70
N ARG A 158 28.21 8.16 41.28
CA ARG A 158 28.15 8.55 42.70
C ARG A 158 27.35 7.57 43.58
N ASN A 159 26.71 6.58 42.97
CA ASN A 159 26.12 5.40 43.62
C ASN A 159 27.05 4.20 43.45
#